data_AF-A0A4Z1IDM6-F1
#
_entry.id   AF-A0A4Z1IDM6-F1
#
_cell.length_a   1.000
_cell.length_b   1.000
_cell.length_c   1.000
_cell.angle_alpha   90.00
_cell.angle_beta   90.00
_cell.angle_gamma   90.00
#
_symmetry.space_group_name_H-M   'P 1'
#
loop_
_entity.id
_entity.type
_entity.pdbx_description
1 polymer ?
#
loop_
_entity_poly.entity_id
_entity_poly.type
_entity_poly.pdbx_seq_one_letter_code
_entity_poly.pdbx_strand_id
1 'polypeptide(L)'
;MLGTKEDGLFIIDTPPKKDQKYSAKVKRSVKMSPNTRIADLAATIQEHTSKVDEYLASNNIPSPSFDVSCPLRLSLPLDIQASRNAVLEASDDLYMQGIQNARVRDPNDWEQLFASVDERFKSFGVGTDDGSELSTVCVMWDGEDMFEV
;
A
#
# COMPACT_ATOMS: atom_id res chain seq x y z
N MET A 1 -28.68 34.18 9.38
CA MET A 1 -29.67 33.43 8.57
C MET A 1 -29.14 32.02 8.39
N LEU A 2 -30.03 31.05 8.54
CA LEU A 2 -29.77 29.61 8.71
C LEU A 2 -29.39 28.88 7.41
N GLY A 3 -28.74 27.73 7.59
CA GLY A 3 -28.46 26.69 6.60
C GLY A 3 -27.28 25.83 7.07
N THR A 4 -27.34 25.23 8.27
CA THR A 4 -27.59 23.78 8.53
C THR A 4 -26.63 22.82 7.81
N LYS A 5 -25.86 22.09 8.63
CA LYS A 5 -24.96 20.98 8.28
C LYS A 5 -25.74 19.82 7.64
N GLU A 6 -25.18 19.22 6.59
CA GLU A 6 -25.32 17.79 6.31
C GLU A 6 -23.94 17.25 5.87
N ASP A 7 -23.38 16.39 6.72
CA ASP A 7 -22.73 15.14 6.37
C ASP A 7 -21.55 15.17 5.39
N GLY A 8 -20.34 15.36 5.96
CA GLY A 8 -19.33 14.29 5.97
C GLY A 8 -18.82 13.71 4.65
N LEU A 9 -19.06 14.35 3.51
CA LEU A 9 -18.54 13.91 2.22
C LEU A 9 -17.30 14.76 1.88
N PHE A 10 -16.11 14.24 2.20
CA PHE A 10 -14.89 14.70 1.53
C PHE A 10 -14.98 14.24 0.08
N ILE A 11 -15.63 15.04 -0.76
CA ILE A 11 -15.45 14.94 -2.21
C ILE A 11 -13.99 15.31 -2.45
N ILE A 12 -13.19 14.35 -2.91
CA ILE A 12 -11.87 14.57 -3.50
C ILE A 12 -12.02 15.31 -4.83
N ASP A 13 -12.57 16.53 -4.77
CA ASP A 13 -12.96 17.32 -5.94
C ASP A 13 -11.77 18.06 -6.56
N THR A 14 -10.58 17.47 -6.47
CA THR A 14 -9.45 17.98 -7.23
C THR A 14 -8.59 16.82 -7.68
N PRO A 15 -8.58 16.49 -8.98
CA PRO A 15 -7.64 15.51 -9.50
C PRO A 15 -6.22 15.95 -9.15
N PRO A 16 -5.32 15.01 -8.81
CA PRO A 16 -3.94 15.34 -8.49
C PRO A 16 -3.33 16.12 -9.66
N LYS A 17 -2.63 17.21 -9.34
CA LYS A 17 -1.97 18.08 -10.33
C LYS A 17 -1.11 17.20 -11.25
N LYS A 18 -1.21 17.43 -12.57
CA LYS A 18 -0.53 16.73 -13.69
C LYS A 18 1.00 16.54 -13.53
N ASP A 19 1.63 17.17 -12.55
CA ASP A 19 3.08 17.24 -12.37
C ASP A 19 3.62 16.38 -11.21
N GLN A 20 2.77 15.66 -10.46
CA GLN A 20 3.23 14.68 -9.47
C GLN A 20 3.71 13.40 -10.17
N LYS A 21 4.92 13.46 -10.74
CA LYS A 21 5.55 12.32 -11.41
C LYS A 21 5.94 11.25 -10.38
N TYR A 22 5.18 10.16 -10.31
CA TYR A 22 5.66 8.91 -9.71
C TYR A 22 6.64 8.23 -10.67
N SER A 23 7.88 8.72 -10.73
CA SER A 23 8.93 8.09 -11.52
C SER A 23 9.74 7.13 -10.65
N ALA A 24 9.32 5.87 -10.62
CA ALA A 24 10.22 4.76 -10.35
C ALA A 24 9.85 3.62 -11.31
N LYS A 25 10.55 3.53 -12.43
CA LYS A 25 10.51 2.33 -13.30
C LYS A 25 11.19 1.19 -12.55
N VAL A 26 10.48 0.54 -11.63
CA VAL A 26 10.93 -0.70 -11.02
C VAL A 26 10.75 -1.81 -12.04
N LYS A 27 11.80 -2.08 -12.82
CA LYS A 27 11.87 -3.33 -13.60
C LYS A 27 11.99 -4.48 -12.60
N ARG A 28 10.87 -5.06 -12.17
CA ARG A 28 10.87 -6.34 -11.45
C ARG A 28 11.38 -7.41 -12.42
N SER A 29 12.68 -7.72 -12.34
CA SER A 29 13.20 -8.98 -12.83
C SER A 29 12.62 -10.06 -11.92
N VAL A 30 11.63 -10.82 -12.41
CA VAL A 30 11.18 -12.03 -11.73
C VAL A 30 12.36 -13.00 -11.72
N LYS A 31 13.18 -12.96 -10.68
CA LYS A 31 14.05 -14.09 -10.35
C LYS A 31 13.09 -15.21 -9.96
N MET A 32 13.02 -16.28 -10.76
CA MET A 32 12.39 -17.51 -10.29
C MET A 32 13.28 -18.06 -9.17
N SER A 33 12.93 -17.74 -7.94
CA SER A 33 13.42 -18.44 -6.76
C SER A 33 12.97 -19.91 -6.87
N PRO A 34 13.79 -20.88 -6.45
CA PRO A 34 13.40 -22.29 -6.42
C PRO A 34 12.29 -22.59 -5.40
N ASN A 35 11.88 -21.59 -4.62
CA ASN A 35 10.92 -21.69 -3.52
C ASN A 35 9.53 -21.22 -3.95
N THR A 36 8.51 -21.66 -3.20
CA THR A 36 7.14 -21.18 -3.38
C THR A 36 7.02 -19.73 -2.87
N ARG A 37 6.06 -18.97 -3.42
CA ARG A 37 5.82 -17.58 -3.00
C ARG A 37 5.60 -17.43 -1.49
N ILE A 38 4.87 -18.36 -0.86
CA ILE A 38 4.66 -18.35 0.61
C ILE A 38 5.97 -18.49 1.38
N ALA A 39 6.91 -19.30 0.87
CA ALA A 39 8.21 -19.49 1.49
C ALA A 39 9.08 -18.24 1.30
N ASP A 40 9.01 -17.59 0.15
CA ASP A 40 9.72 -16.33 -0.11
C ASP A 40 9.20 -15.18 0.78
N LEU A 41 7.88 -15.09 0.97
CA LEU A 41 7.27 -14.12 1.89
C LEU A 41 7.72 -14.38 3.33
N ALA A 42 7.68 -15.63 3.79
CA ALA A 42 8.15 -16.00 5.13
C ALA A 42 9.65 -15.69 5.33
N ALA A 43 10.48 -15.95 4.32
CA ALA A 43 11.90 -15.62 4.35
C ALA A 43 12.13 -14.09 4.44
N THR A 44 11.35 -13.30 3.70
CA THR A 44 11.39 -11.84 3.75
C THR A 44 11.02 -11.32 5.15
N ILE A 45 9.94 -11.86 5.75
CA ILE A 45 9.52 -11.52 7.11
C ILE A 45 10.66 -11.82 8.10
N GLN A 46 11.25 -13.02 8.02
CA GLN A 46 12.34 -13.40 8.92
C GLN A 46 13.56 -12.47 8.75
N GLU A 47 14.00 -12.22 7.52
CA GLU A 47 15.18 -11.40 7.26
C GLU A 47 15.02 -9.98 7.81
N HIS A 48 13.89 -9.33 7.54
CA HIS A 48 13.69 -7.95 7.93
C HIS A 48 13.29 -7.80 9.41
N THR A 49 12.60 -8.76 10.02
CA THR A 49 12.34 -8.74 11.47
C THR A 49 13.65 -8.84 12.25
N SER A 50 14.59 -9.70 11.84
CA SER A 50 15.91 -9.78 12.46
C SER A 50 16.65 -8.44 12.40
N LYS A 51 16.66 -7.75 11.25
CA LYS A 51 17.29 -6.43 11.11
C LYS A 51 16.67 -5.38 12.03
N VAL A 52 15.34 -5.37 12.14
CA VAL A 52 14.63 -4.42 13.01
C VAL A 52 14.93 -4.73 14.48
N ASP A 53 14.85 -5.99 14.89
CA ASP A 53 15.09 -6.41 16.28
C ASP A 53 16.53 -6.12 16.73
N GLU A 54 17.52 -6.43 15.88
CA GLU A 54 18.92 -6.10 16.12
C GLU A 54 19.13 -4.59 16.34
N TYR A 55 18.50 -3.75 15.50
CA TYR A 55 18.59 -2.29 15.65
C TYR A 55 17.95 -1.80 16.95
N LEU A 56 16.78 -2.33 17.31
CA LEU A 56 16.10 -1.94 18.55
C LEU A 56 16.96 -2.32 19.77
N ALA A 57 17.50 -3.54 19.78
CA ALA A 57 18.40 -4.02 20.82
C ALA A 57 19.67 -3.18 20.92
N SER A 58 20.33 -2.88 19.80
CA SER A 58 21.59 -2.10 19.80
C SER A 58 21.40 -0.65 20.25
N ASN A 59 20.21 -0.09 20.06
CA ASN A 59 19.89 1.29 20.43
C ASN A 59 19.13 1.41 21.76
N ASN A 60 18.97 0.30 22.50
CA ASN A 60 18.19 0.26 23.75
C ASN A 60 16.75 0.77 23.58
N ILE A 61 16.17 0.54 22.41
CA ILE A 61 14.78 0.88 22.12
C ILE A 61 13.92 -0.35 22.49
N PRO A 62 12.90 -0.22 23.35
CA PRO A 62 12.02 -1.33 23.68
C PRO A 62 11.34 -1.91 22.44
N SER A 63 11.23 -3.24 22.39
CA SER A 63 10.51 -3.92 21.32
C SER A 63 9.02 -3.51 21.32
N PRO A 64 8.39 -3.40 20.14
CA PRO A 64 6.95 -3.14 20.04
C PRO A 64 6.13 -4.16 20.83
N SER A 65 5.08 -3.68 21.49
CA SER A 65 4.20 -4.49 22.32
C SER A 65 2.76 -4.00 22.18
N PHE A 66 1.81 -4.87 22.54
CA PHE A 66 0.39 -4.50 22.66
C PHE A 66 0.06 -3.82 24.00
N ASP A 67 1.07 -3.55 24.84
CA ASP A 67 0.90 -2.80 26.08
C ASP A 67 0.57 -1.32 25.83
N VAL A 68 -0.30 -0.75 26.67
CA VAL A 68 -0.78 0.63 26.55
C VAL A 68 0.32 1.69 26.66
N SER A 69 1.45 1.36 27.28
CA SER A 69 2.61 2.25 27.42
C SER A 69 3.51 2.28 26.19
N CYS A 70 3.31 1.38 25.23
CA CYS A 70 4.14 1.30 24.04
C CYS A 70 3.83 2.46 23.08
N PRO A 71 4.85 3.18 22.58
CA PRO A 71 4.63 4.25 21.60
C PRO A 71 4.08 3.70 20.29
N LEU A 72 3.06 4.37 19.74
CA LEU A 72 2.43 4.00 18.47
C LEU A 72 3.37 4.16 17.26
N ARG A 73 4.26 5.16 17.30
CA ARG A 73 5.23 5.45 16.24
C ARG A 73 6.62 5.57 16.82
N LEU A 74 7.53 4.75 16.31
CA LEU A 74 8.95 4.84 16.56
C LEU A 74 9.60 5.65 15.43
N SER A 75 10.38 6.66 15.77
CA SER A 75 11.19 7.40 14.79
C SER A 75 12.43 6.56 14.46
N LEU A 76 12.36 5.78 13.39
CA LEU A 76 13.43 4.89 12.94
C LEU A 76 14.23 5.51 11.78
N PRO A 77 15.52 5.17 11.63
CA PRO A 77 16.29 5.50 10.42
C PRO A 77 15.63 4.93 9.16
N LEU A 78 15.89 5.55 8.00
CA LEU A 78 15.19 5.24 6.74
C LEU A 78 15.35 3.77 6.31
N ASP A 79 16.51 3.17 6.54
CA ASP A 79 16.81 1.76 6.21
C ASP A 79 16.06 0.76 7.13
N ILE A 80 15.96 1.08 8.41
CA ILE A 80 15.20 0.29 9.38
C ILE A 80 13.69 0.47 9.16
N GLN A 81 13.24 1.69 8.83
CA GLN A 81 11.86 1.96 8.45
C GLN A 81 11.49 1.21 7.16
N ALA A 82 12.38 1.16 6.17
CA ALA A 82 12.18 0.35 4.97
C ALA A 82 12.07 -1.15 5.31
N SER A 83 12.90 -1.65 6.23
CA SER A 83 12.79 -3.03 6.70
C SER A 83 11.49 -3.31 7.44
N ARG A 84 11.05 -2.39 8.30
CA ARG A 84 9.75 -2.47 8.97
C ARG A 84 8.59 -2.52 7.96
N ASN A 85 8.60 -1.66 6.95
CA ASN A 85 7.57 -1.65 5.91
C ASN A 85 7.58 -2.97 5.12
N ALA A 86 8.76 -3.51 4.77
CA ALA A 86 8.87 -4.80 4.09
C ALA A 86 8.26 -5.95 4.91
N VAL A 87 8.42 -5.94 6.24
CA VAL A 87 7.76 -6.92 7.12
C VAL A 87 6.24 -6.78 7.08
N LEU A 88 5.72 -5.55 7.17
CA LEU A 88 4.27 -5.30 7.15
C LEU A 88 3.66 -5.73 5.81
N GLU A 89 4.23 -5.29 4.70
CA GLU A 89 3.77 -5.65 3.35
C GLU A 89 3.80 -7.17 3.11
N ALA A 90 4.89 -7.84 3.51
CA ALA A 90 5.01 -9.29 3.35
C ALA A 90 4.03 -10.06 4.26
N SER A 91 3.75 -9.55 5.45
CA SER A 91 2.78 -10.15 6.38
C SER A 91 1.36 -10.04 5.85
N ASP A 92 0.97 -8.87 5.31
CA ASP A 92 -0.34 -8.67 4.69
C ASP A 92 -0.50 -9.55 3.45
N ASP A 93 0.52 -9.63 2.59
CA ASP A 93 0.48 -10.46 1.38
C ASP A 93 0.40 -11.96 1.72
N LEU A 94 1.14 -12.41 2.74
CA LEU A 94 1.08 -13.79 3.23
C LEU A 94 -0.30 -14.12 3.81
N TYR A 95 -0.86 -13.20 4.61
CA TYR A 95 -2.21 -13.33 5.16
C TYR A 95 -3.26 -13.45 4.05
N MET A 96 -3.28 -12.49 3.13
CA MET A 96 -4.23 -12.43 2.01
C MET A 96 -4.12 -13.64 1.07
N GLN A 97 -2.90 -14.11 0.80
CA GLN A 97 -2.68 -15.32 0.03
C GLN A 97 -3.24 -16.56 0.75
N GLY A 98 -3.05 -16.65 2.07
CA GLY A 98 -3.52 -17.79 2.86
C GLY A 98 -5.05 -17.94 2.90
N ILE A 99 -5.79 -16.83 2.90
CA ILE A 99 -7.26 -16.86 3.03
C ILE A 99 -8.01 -16.84 1.69
N GLN A 100 -7.49 -16.16 0.67
CA GLN A 100 -8.22 -15.86 -0.57
C GLN A 100 -7.41 -16.14 -1.83
N ASN A 101 -6.19 -16.69 -1.70
CA ASN A 101 -5.21 -16.77 -2.78
C ASN A 101 -5.00 -15.39 -3.47
N ALA A 102 -5.14 -14.33 -2.69
CA ALA A 102 -5.06 -12.96 -3.14
C ALA A 102 -3.62 -12.43 -3.07
N ARG A 103 -3.43 -11.20 -3.53
CA ARG A 103 -2.16 -10.46 -3.40
C ARG A 103 -2.40 -8.98 -3.19
N VAL A 104 -1.51 -8.35 -2.42
CA VAL A 104 -1.39 -6.90 -2.37
C VAL A 104 -0.87 -6.39 -3.72
N ARG A 105 -1.33 -5.21 -4.14
CA ARG A 105 -0.98 -4.57 -5.41
C ARG A 105 -0.49 -3.16 -5.16
N ASP A 106 0.59 -2.80 -5.84
CA ASP A 106 1.08 -1.42 -5.88
C ASP A 106 0.28 -0.58 -6.90
N PRO A 107 0.38 0.76 -6.89
CA PRO A 107 -0.33 1.63 -7.82
C PRO A 107 -0.12 1.27 -9.30
N ASN A 108 1.08 0.83 -9.67
CA ASN A 108 1.38 0.45 -11.05
C ASN A 108 0.73 -0.89 -11.41
N ASP A 109 0.68 -1.86 -10.49
CA ASP A 109 -0.10 -3.10 -10.69
C ASP A 109 -1.57 -2.80 -10.96
N TRP A 110 -2.15 -1.84 -10.22
CA TRP A 110 -3.55 -1.42 -10.40
C TRP A 110 -3.77 -0.73 -11.74
N GLU A 111 -2.90 0.21 -12.13
CA GLU A 111 -2.99 0.90 -13.42
C GLU A 111 -2.94 -0.10 -14.59
N GLN A 112 -2.01 -1.06 -14.54
CA GLN A 112 -1.90 -2.10 -15.55
C GLN A 112 -3.13 -3.01 -15.57
N LEU A 113 -3.70 -3.34 -14.41
CA LEU A 113 -4.92 -4.15 -14.34
C LEU A 113 -6.08 -3.43 -15.02
N PHE A 114 -6.36 -2.18 -14.67
CA PHE A 114 -7.45 -1.41 -15.30
C PHE A 114 -7.26 -1.29 -16.82
N ALA A 115 -6.04 -0.98 -17.26
CA ALA A 115 -5.71 -0.90 -18.69
C ALA A 115 -5.89 -2.25 -19.42
N SER A 116 -5.69 -3.38 -18.73
CA SER A 116 -5.86 -4.71 -19.31
C SER A 116 -7.31 -5.17 -19.41
N VAL A 117 -8.20 -4.60 -18.57
CA VAL A 117 -9.61 -4.98 -18.50
C VAL A 117 -10.39 -4.28 -19.61
N ASP A 118 -10.23 -2.97 -19.75
CA ASP A 118 -10.96 -2.18 -20.74
C ASP A 118 -10.26 -0.84 -21.02
N GLU A 119 -10.20 -0.46 -22.29
CA GLU A 119 -9.56 0.80 -22.70
C GLU A 119 -10.31 2.06 -22.21
N ARG A 120 -11.58 1.92 -21.80
CA ARG A 120 -12.43 3.00 -21.29
C ARG A 120 -12.11 3.41 -19.86
N PHE A 121 -11.32 2.63 -19.12
CA PHE A 121 -10.73 3.11 -17.87
C PHE A 121 -9.66 4.16 -18.17
N LYS A 122 -9.92 5.41 -17.79
CA LYS A 122 -9.06 6.58 -17.99
C LYS A 122 -8.67 7.21 -16.64
N SER A 123 -7.63 8.05 -16.70
CA SER A 123 -7.13 8.87 -15.58
C SER A 123 -7.05 8.13 -14.24
N PHE A 124 -5.98 7.34 -14.10
CA PHE A 124 -5.67 6.65 -12.86
C PHE A 124 -5.02 7.62 -11.85
N GLY A 125 -5.55 7.64 -10.63
CA GLY A 125 -5.02 8.41 -9.51
C GLY A 125 -5.00 7.57 -8.24
N VAL A 126 -3.95 7.75 -7.43
CA VAL A 126 -3.85 7.16 -6.09
C VAL A 126 -3.58 8.27 -5.10
N GLY A 127 -4.43 8.37 -4.08
CA GLY A 127 -4.28 9.30 -2.97
C GLY A 127 -4.15 8.56 -1.65
N THR A 128 -3.31 9.07 -0.75
CA THR A 128 -3.15 8.56 0.61
C THR A 128 -3.33 9.73 1.56
N ASP A 129 -4.27 9.60 2.50
CA ASP A 129 -4.49 10.62 3.52
C ASP A 129 -3.41 10.53 4.61
N ASP A 130 -3.08 11.67 5.23
CA ASP A 130 -2.07 11.74 6.28
C ASP A 130 -2.40 10.79 7.44
N GLY A 131 -1.52 9.79 7.62
CA GLY A 131 -1.66 8.78 8.67
C GLY A 131 -2.47 7.53 8.28
N SER A 132 -2.96 7.45 7.04
CA SER A 132 -3.54 6.22 6.49
C SER A 132 -2.43 5.33 5.90
N GLU A 133 -2.46 4.04 6.25
CA GLU A 133 -1.63 3.01 5.61
C GLU A 133 -2.29 2.48 4.31
N LEU A 134 -3.57 2.77 4.11
CA LEU A 134 -4.32 2.41 2.90
C LEU A 134 -4.46 3.63 1.98
N SER A 135 -4.50 3.37 0.68
CA SER A 135 -4.67 4.40 -0.35
C SER A 135 -6.02 4.27 -1.05
N THR A 136 -6.59 5.41 -1.41
CA THR A 136 -7.77 5.50 -2.27
C THR A 136 -7.32 5.50 -3.71
N VAL A 137 -7.83 4.55 -4.50
CA VAL A 137 -7.61 4.46 -5.93
C VAL A 137 -8.80 5.07 -6.66
N CYS A 138 -8.56 6.03 -7.54
CA CYS A 138 -9.55 6.69 -8.37
C CYS A 138 -9.27 6.38 -9.83
N VAL A 139 -10.30 5.97 -10.55
CA VAL A 139 -10.25 5.71 -11.99
C VAL A 139 -11.54 6.22 -12.61
N MET A 140 -11.43 6.97 -13.70
CA MET A 140 -12.60 7.44 -14.44
C MET A 140 -12.96 6.41 -15.50
N TRP A 141 -14.25 6.24 -15.75
CA TRP A 141 -14.74 5.42 -16.85
C TRP A 141 -15.37 6.34 -17.90
N ASP A 142 -14.92 6.21 -19.15
CA ASP A 142 -15.36 7.04 -20.29
C ASP A 142 -16.12 6.21 -21.35
N GLY A 143 -16.92 5.26 -20.90
CA GLY A 143 -17.82 4.50 -21.77
C GLY A 143 -19.19 5.15 -21.91
N GLU A 144 -19.87 4.88 -23.02
CA GLU A 144 -21.27 5.30 -23.21
C GLU A 144 -22.17 4.66 -22.16
N ASP A 145 -23.10 5.47 -21.62
CA ASP A 145 -24.12 4.99 -20.68
C ASP A 145 -25.04 4.00 -21.39
N MET A 146 -25.07 2.76 -20.91
CA MET A 146 -25.85 1.66 -21.50
C MET A 146 -27.37 1.76 -21.22
N PHE A 147 -27.89 2.93 -20.87
CA PHE A 147 -29.30 3.14 -20.52
C PHE A 147 -29.91 4.31 -21.30
N GLU A 148 -30.05 4.16 -22.61
CA GLU A 148 -31.17 4.77 -23.32
C GLU A 148 -32.37 3.82 -23.22
N VAL A 149 -33.38 4.19 -22.43
CA VAL A 149 -34.68 3.51 -22.34
C VAL A 149 -35.79 4.46 -22.77
#